data_AF-A0A5N6JJD0-F1
#
_entry.id   AF-A0A5N6JJD0-F1
#
_cell.length_a   1.000
_cell.length_b   1.000
_cell.length_c   1.000
_cell.angle_alpha   90.00
_cell.angle_beta   90.00
_cell.angle_gamma   90.00
#
_symmetry.space_group_name_H-M   'P 1'
#
loop_
_entity.id
_entity.type
_entity.pdbx_description
1 polymer ?
#
loop_
_entity_poly.entity_id
_entity_poly.type
_entity_poly.pdbx_seq_one_letter_code
_entity_poly.pdbx_strand_id
1 'polypeptide(L)'
;MSPRFRLVFFVPPSAVSACKTAIFSAGAGRYPGQGNYTECCWTTAGTSQFRPGDAANPHIGQVGELETTEEIRVEALCAGEDIARKAVEALKK
;
A
#
# COMPACT_ATOMS: atom_id res chain seq x y z
N MET A 1 -19.41 16.00 -6.71
CA MET A 1 -19.02 14.70 -6.11
C MET A 1 -17.59 14.84 -5.60
N SER A 2 -17.28 14.38 -4.38
CA SER A 2 -15.91 14.40 -3.88
C SER A 2 -15.01 13.48 -4.73
N PRO A 3 -13.75 13.88 -4.99
CA PRO A 3 -12.83 13.07 -5.78
C PRO A 3 -12.58 11.71 -5.11
N ARG A 4 -12.36 10.68 -5.93
CA ARG A 4 -12.03 9.33 -5.47
C ARG A 4 -10.62 8.98 -5.91
N PHE A 5 -9.85 8.44 -4.99
CA PHE A 5 -8.48 8.00 -5.24
C PHE A 5 -8.37 6.50 -5.04
N ARG A 6 -7.39 5.89 -5.70
CA ARG A 6 -6.99 4.51 -5.43
C ARG A 6 -5.61 4.54 -4.80
N LEU A 7 -5.51 4.07 -3.57
CA LEU A 7 -4.23 3.81 -2.93
C LEU A 7 -3.72 2.48 -3.44
N VAL A 8 -2.50 2.47 -3.98
CA VAL A 8 -1.79 1.26 -4.39
C VAL A 8 -0.45 1.25 -3.68
N PHE A 9 -0.12 0.15 -3.01
CA PHE A 9 1.19 -0.05 -2.39
C PHE A 9 1.63 -1.50 -2.52
N PHE A 10 2.94 -1.71 -2.37
CA PHE A 10 3.60 -3.00 -2.41
C PHE A 10 4.25 -3.22 -1.05
N VAL A 11 4.15 -4.43 -0.53
CA VAL A 11 4.58 -4.76 0.82
C VAL A 11 5.03 -6.23 0.88
N PRO A 12 6.07 -6.57 1.66
CA PRO A 12 6.41 -7.96 1.92
C PRO A 12 5.22 -8.74 2.49
N PRO A 13 5.08 -10.05 2.16
CA PRO A 13 3.98 -10.88 2.68
C PRO A 13 3.87 -10.86 4.21
N SER A 14 4.98 -10.74 4.93
CA SER A 14 5.01 -10.68 6.40
C SER A 14 4.37 -9.42 7.00
N ALA A 15 4.36 -8.29 6.27
CA ALA A 15 3.86 -7.00 6.76
C ALA A 15 2.47 -6.64 6.21
N VAL A 16 1.92 -7.40 5.26
CA VAL A 16 0.65 -7.09 4.58
C VAL A 16 -0.53 -6.87 5.53
N SER A 17 -0.64 -7.67 6.59
CA SER A 17 -1.73 -7.59 7.57
C SER A 17 -1.67 -6.28 8.36
N ALA A 18 -0.47 -5.89 8.81
CA ALA A 18 -0.25 -4.65 9.54
C ALA A 18 -0.56 -3.43 8.67
N CYS A 19 -0.07 -3.39 7.43
CA CYS A 19 -0.33 -2.29 6.50
C CYS A 19 -1.83 -2.16 6.16
N LYS A 20 -2.55 -3.27 5.94
CA LYS A 20 -4.01 -3.25 5.72
C LYS A 20 -4.73 -2.64 6.93
N THR A 21 -4.41 -3.10 8.13
CA THR A 21 -4.99 -2.54 9.37
C THR A 21 -4.75 -1.04 9.48
N ALA A 22 -3.55 -0.56 9.13
CA ALA A 22 -3.18 0.85 9.20
C ALA A 22 -4.01 1.72 8.25
N ILE A 23 -4.12 1.34 6.97
CA ILE A 23 -4.87 2.12 5.99
C ILE A 23 -6.38 2.10 6.27
N PHE A 24 -6.91 0.99 6.78
CA PHE A 24 -8.33 0.87 7.13
C PHE A 24 -8.68 1.72 8.34
N SER A 25 -7.81 1.75 9.34
CA SER A 25 -7.91 2.67 10.48
C SER A 25 -7.89 4.13 10.04
N ALA A 26 -7.11 4.45 8.99
CA ALA A 26 -7.08 5.77 8.36
C ALA A 26 -8.32 6.06 7.46
N GLY A 27 -9.16 5.07 7.20
CA GLY A 27 -10.42 5.20 6.46
C GLY A 27 -10.38 4.82 4.99
N ALA A 28 -9.23 4.34 4.47
CA ALA A 28 -9.20 3.68 3.17
C ALA A 28 -10.06 2.40 3.18
N GLY A 29 -10.53 1.98 2.01
CA GLY A 29 -11.35 0.77 1.87
C GLY A 29 -12.78 0.90 2.38
N ARG A 30 -13.26 2.11 2.70
CA ARG A 30 -14.68 2.36 2.98
C ARG A 30 -15.43 2.70 1.69
N TYR A 31 -16.43 1.88 1.35
CA TYR A 31 -17.26 2.14 0.18
C TYR A 31 -18.40 3.12 0.51
N PRO A 32 -18.52 4.25 -0.22
CA PRO A 32 -19.62 5.18 0.01
C PRO A 32 -20.94 4.59 -0.51
N GLY A 33 -21.91 4.34 0.38
CA GLY A 33 -23.24 3.86 0.00
C GLY A 33 -23.95 3.12 1.12
N GLN A 34 -25.16 2.63 0.83
CA GLN A 34 -26.06 2.00 1.80
C GLN A 34 -25.61 0.61 2.33
N GLY A 35 -24.42 0.13 1.93
CA GLY A 35 -23.90 -1.18 2.36
C GLY A 35 -22.94 -1.15 3.54
N ASN A 36 -22.43 0.03 3.93
CA ASN A 36 -21.43 0.19 5.00
C ASN A 36 -20.23 -0.79 4.92
N TYR A 37 -19.79 -1.11 3.70
CA TYR A 37 -18.62 -1.97 3.53
C TYR A 37 -17.36 -1.25 3.98
N THR A 38 -16.64 -1.86 4.90
CA THR A 38 -15.35 -1.41 5.41
C THR A 38 -14.26 -2.40 5.04
N GLU A 39 -13.00 -1.97 5.14
CA GLU A 39 -11.84 -2.85 4.94
C GLU A 39 -11.78 -3.49 3.54
N CYS A 40 -12.40 -2.85 2.55
CA CYS A 40 -12.37 -3.28 1.16
C CYS A 40 -10.99 -3.01 0.56
N CYS A 41 -10.32 -4.07 0.13
CA CYS A 41 -9.14 -3.99 -0.72
C CYS A 41 -9.12 -5.15 -1.72
N TRP A 42 -8.37 -4.97 -2.79
CA TRP A 42 -7.97 -6.06 -3.66
C TRP A 42 -6.47 -6.33 -3.46
N THR A 43 -6.07 -7.60 -3.48
CA THR A 43 -4.67 -7.98 -3.32
C THR A 43 -4.24 -9.07 -4.28
N THR A 44 -2.98 -9.02 -4.71
CA THR A 44 -2.33 -10.07 -5.49
C THR A 44 -0.87 -10.22 -5.09
N ALA A 45 -0.37 -11.45 -5.12
CA ALA A 45 1.05 -11.72 -4.96
C ALA A 45 1.76 -11.48 -6.30
N GLY A 46 2.98 -10.96 -6.24
CA GLY A 46 3.80 -10.71 -7.41
C GLY A 46 5.28 -10.64 -7.05
N THR A 47 6.08 -10.41 -8.08
CA THR A 47 7.52 -10.19 -7.93
C THR A 47 7.83 -8.75 -8.25
N SER A 48 8.50 -8.06 -7.34
CA SER A 48 9.10 -6.76 -7.64
C SER A 48 10.56 -6.91 -8.03
N GLN A 49 11.05 -5.93 -8.78
CA GLN A 49 12.42 -5.89 -9.25
C GLN A 49 12.97 -4.48 -9.04
N PHE A 50 14.14 -4.38 -8.45
CA PHE A 50 14.84 -3.11 -8.27
C PHE A 50 16.35 -3.32 -8.34
N ARG A 51 17.08 -2.23 -8.53
CA ARG A 51 18.55 -2.20 -8.46
C ARG A 51 18.95 -1.01 -7.60
N PRO A 52 19.43 -1.21 -6.37
CA PRO A 52 19.87 -0.10 -5.53
C PRO A 52 21.04 0.63 -6.19
N GLY A 53 20.95 1.95 -6.31
CA GLY A 53 22.05 2.78 -6.81
C GLY A 53 23.11 3.04 -5.74
N ASP A 54 24.22 3.68 -6.13
CA ASP A 54 25.43 3.81 -5.30
C ASP A 54 25.22 4.51 -3.95
N ALA A 55 24.22 5.40 -3.85
CA ALA A 55 23.87 6.11 -2.63
C ALA A 55 22.72 5.48 -1.85
N ALA A 56 22.21 4.31 -2.27
CA ALA A 56 21.11 3.65 -1.61
C ALA A 56 21.55 2.99 -0.30
N ASN A 57 20.69 3.07 0.72
CA ASN A 57 20.80 2.29 1.96
C ASN A 57 19.62 1.30 2.00
N PRO A 58 19.67 0.21 1.23
CA PRO A 58 18.54 -0.70 1.09
C PRO A 58 18.30 -1.48 2.39
N HIS A 59 17.03 -1.66 2.75
CA HIS A 59 16.64 -2.63 3.77
C HIS A 59 16.79 -4.08 3.27
N ILE A 60 16.66 -4.28 1.96
CA ILE A 60 16.78 -5.56 1.26
C ILE A 60 17.59 -5.35 -0.02
N GLY A 61 18.58 -6.21 -0.27
CA GLY A 61 19.37 -6.24 -1.50
C GLY A 61 20.73 -5.52 -1.42
N GLN A 62 21.50 -5.61 -2.49
CA GLN A 62 22.86 -5.09 -2.60
C GLN A 62 22.99 -3.97 -3.65
N VAL A 63 23.83 -2.98 -3.35
CA VAL A 63 24.11 -1.86 -4.26
C VAL A 63 24.72 -2.37 -5.56
N GLY A 64 24.16 -1.92 -6.68
CA GLY A 64 24.59 -2.29 -8.04
C GLY A 64 24.02 -3.62 -8.55
N GLU A 65 23.45 -4.47 -7.68
CA GLU A 65 22.91 -5.77 -8.06
C GLU A 65 21.42 -5.70 -8.41
N LEU A 66 20.99 -6.53 -9.36
CA LEU A 66 19.58 -6.66 -9.70
C LEU A 66 18.90 -7.58 -8.69
N GLU A 67 17.95 -7.02 -7.95
CA GLU A 67 17.22 -7.72 -6.91
C GLU A 67 15.81 -8.06 -7.36
N THR A 68 15.33 -9.23 -6.94
CA THR A 68 13.94 -9.63 -7.08
C THR A 68 13.41 -10.13 -5.75
N THR A 69 12.20 -9.70 -5.39
CA THR A 69 11.56 -10.11 -4.13
C THR A 69 10.08 -10.35 -4.34
N GLU A 70 9.51 -11.25 -3.53
CA GLU A 70 8.06 -11.44 -3.45
C GLU A 70 7.42 -10.27 -2.72
N GLU A 71 6.36 -9.72 -3.29
CA GLU A 71 5.55 -8.67 -2.66
C GLU A 71 4.06 -8.90 -2.90
N ILE A 72 3.25 -8.35 -2.00
CA ILE A 72 1.82 -8.24 -2.17
C ILE A 72 1.49 -6.83 -2.65
N ARG A 73 0.87 -6.73 -3.83
CA ARG A 73 0.23 -5.50 -4.28
C ARG A 73 -1.14 -5.38 -3.61
N VAL A 74 -1.40 -4.25 -2.97
CA VAL A 74 -2.68 -3.94 -2.32
C VAL A 74 -3.29 -2.70 -2.94
N GLU A 75 -4.59 -2.77 -3.26
CA GLU A 75 -5.36 -1.66 -3.82
C GLU A 75 -6.59 -1.37 -2.96
N ALA A 76 -6.79 -0.09 -2.56
CA ALA A 76 -7.96 0.31 -1.77
C ALA A 76 -8.53 1.67 -2.25
N LEU A 77 -9.85 1.81 -2.17
CA LEU A 77 -10.54 3.08 -2.44
C LEU A 77 -10.28 4.09 -1.32
N CYS A 78 -9.98 5.33 -1.67
CA CYS A 78 -10.00 6.47 -0.76
C CYS A 78 -11.05 7.49 -1.22
N ALA A 79 -12.08 7.69 -0.42
CA ALA A 79 -13.14 8.67 -0.70
C ALA A 79 -12.69 10.06 -0.23
N GLY A 80 -12.07 10.81 -1.13
CA GLY A 80 -11.53 12.16 -0.85
C GLY A 80 -10.02 12.17 -0.62
N GLU A 81 -9.43 13.35 -0.84
CA GLU A 81 -7.99 13.56 -0.77
C GLU A 81 -7.45 13.44 0.67
N ASP A 82 -8.22 13.90 1.66
CA ASP A 82 -7.84 13.81 3.08
C ASP A 82 -7.64 12.35 3.52
N ILE A 83 -8.55 11.45 3.11
CA ILE A 83 -8.42 10.00 3.37
C ILE A 83 -7.19 9.42 2.67
N ALA A 84 -6.95 9.81 1.40
CA ALA A 84 -5.78 9.33 0.67
C ALA A 84 -4.47 9.75 1.38
N ARG A 85 -4.37 11.01 1.82
CA ARG A 85 -3.20 11.53 2.56
C ARG A 85 -3.02 10.81 3.90
N LYS A 86 -4.09 10.66 4.69
CA LYS A 86 -4.05 9.93 5.97
C LYS A 86 -3.61 8.47 5.80
N ALA A 87 -4.09 7.80 4.76
CA ALA A 87 -3.71 6.42 4.48
C ALA A 87 -2.22 6.29 4.09
N VAL A 88 -1.68 7.25 3.32
CA VAL A 88 -0.23 7.29 3.02
C VAL A 88 0.59 7.54 4.29
N GLU A 89 0.18 8.48 5.15
CA GLU A 89 0.88 8.72 6.42
C GLU A 89 0.82 7.51 7.37
N ALA A 90 -0.26 6.74 7.33
CA ALA A 90 -0.39 5.52 8.13
C ALA A 90 0.58 4.41 7.71
N LEU A 91 1.01 4.37 6.44
CA LEU A 91 1.97 3.38 5.93
C LEU A 91 3.43 3.71 6.26
N LYS A 92 3.73 4.94 6.69
CA LYS A 92 5.10 5.37 7.04
C LYS A 92 5.53 4.98 8.46
N LYS A 93 4.62 4.39 9.24
CA LYS A 93 4.83 3.99 10.64
C LYS A 93 5.07 2.50 10.71
#